data_AF-A0A7Z6T641-F1
#
_entry.id   AF-A0A7Z6T641-F1
#
_cell.length_a   1.000
_cell.length_b   1.000
_cell.length_c   1.000
_cell.angle_alpha   90.00
_cell.angle_beta   90.00
_cell.angle_gamma   90.00
#
_symmetry.space_group_name_H-M   'P 1'
#
loop_
_entity.id
_entity.type
_entity.pdbx_description
1 polymer ?
#
loop_
_entity_poly.entity_id
_entity_poly.type
_entity_poly.pdbx_seq_one_letter_code
_entity_poly.pdbx_strand_id
1 'polypeptide(L)'
;MTGYPLPDGRHITGVLTVALGRQLKGGTWAEHPRAKYECLLCRTVEGPVVGATAVTAFNQTIRITHPASCHQGRATQQGAQAA
;
A
#
# COMPACT_ATOMS: atom_id res chain seq x y z
N MET A 1 -7.84 17.67 -5.61
CA MET A 1 -6.41 17.81 -5.27
C MET A 1 -5.63 16.79 -6.08
N THR A 2 -4.60 17.24 -6.78
CA THR A 2 -3.72 16.45 -7.65
C THR A 2 -2.59 15.81 -6.84
N GLY A 3 -2.10 14.64 -7.23
CA GLY A 3 -0.97 13.96 -6.57
C GLY A 3 0.31 14.81 -6.46
N TYR A 4 1.35 14.29 -5.81
CA TYR A 4 2.60 15.03 -5.62
C TYR A 4 3.32 15.24 -6.97
N PRO A 5 3.60 16.49 -7.39
CA PRO A 5 4.14 16.77 -8.72
C PRO A 5 5.63 16.40 -8.84
N LEU A 6 6.03 15.95 -10.04
CA LEU A 6 7.41 15.69 -10.45
C LEU A 6 7.85 16.70 -11.53
N PRO A 7 9.16 16.95 -11.69
CA PRO A 7 9.68 17.99 -12.61
C PRO A 7 9.29 17.83 -14.08
N ASP A 8 8.89 16.64 -14.51
CA ASP A 8 8.50 16.30 -15.88
C ASP A 8 6.98 16.29 -16.11
N GLY A 9 6.20 16.84 -15.16
CA GLY A 9 4.74 16.88 -15.25
C GLY A 9 4.05 15.59 -14.82
N ARG A 10 4.78 14.54 -14.41
CA ARG A 10 4.19 13.34 -13.79
C ARG A 10 3.80 13.63 -12.35
N HIS A 11 2.79 12.90 -11.85
CA HIS A 11 2.34 13.04 -10.47
C HIS A 11 2.46 11.69 -9.74
N ILE A 12 2.96 11.70 -8.51
CA ILE A 12 2.86 10.56 -7.59
C ILE A 12 1.45 10.56 -7.02
N THR A 13 0.70 9.49 -7.30
CA THR A 13 -0.71 9.35 -6.89
C THR A 13 -0.88 8.45 -5.67
N GLY A 14 0.16 7.72 -5.26
CA GLY A 14 0.14 6.87 -4.10
C GLY A 14 1.53 6.32 -3.75
N VAL A 15 1.63 5.71 -2.57
CA VAL A 15 2.86 5.12 -2.04
C VAL A 15 2.60 3.66 -1.71
N LEU A 16 3.36 2.74 -2.32
CA LEU A 16 3.37 1.33 -1.97
C LEU A 16 4.60 1.05 -1.11
N THR A 17 4.37 0.76 0.17
CA THR A 17 5.44 0.37 1.09
C THR A 17 5.48 -1.14 1.21
N VAL A 18 6.66 -1.73 1.03
CA VAL A 18 6.91 -3.16 1.24
C VAL A 18 8.10 -3.31 2.16
N ALA A 19 7.92 -4.03 3.28
CA ALA A 19 9.01 -4.50 4.11
C ALA A 19 9.13 -6.01 3.93
N LEU A 20 10.31 -6.49 3.51
CA LEU A 20 10.52 -7.88 3.11
C LEU A 20 10.64 -8.87 4.27
N GLY A 21 10.72 -8.38 5.51
CA GLY A 21 10.90 -9.22 6.69
C GLY A 21 12.28 -9.87 6.75
N ARG A 22 12.43 -10.86 7.63
CA ARG A 22 13.65 -11.64 7.84
C ARG A 22 13.31 -13.11 8.04
N GLN A 23 13.83 -13.97 7.18
CA GLN A 23 13.65 -15.42 7.28
C GLN A 23 14.85 -16.05 7.98
N LEU A 24 14.60 -16.99 8.89
CA LEU A 24 15.60 -17.78 9.57
C LEU A 24 16.00 -19.00 8.73
N LYS A 25 17.15 -19.57 9.06
CA LYS A 25 17.58 -20.87 8.54
C LYS A 25 16.54 -21.93 8.95
N GLY A 26 15.97 -22.65 7.98
CA GLY A 26 14.84 -23.57 8.20
C GLY A 26 13.48 -23.02 7.77
N GLY A 27 13.42 -21.82 7.20
CA GLY A 27 12.24 -21.30 6.50
C GLY A 27 11.22 -20.59 7.39
N THR A 28 11.42 -20.58 8.71
CA THR A 28 10.58 -19.83 9.66
C THR A 28 10.87 -18.33 9.57
N TRP A 29 9.84 -17.50 9.69
CA TRP A 29 9.99 -16.05 9.69
C TRP A 29 10.31 -15.53 11.09
N ALA A 30 11.43 -14.81 11.24
CA ALA A 30 11.68 -14.00 12.43
C ALA A 30 10.87 -12.69 12.39
N GLU A 31 10.71 -12.15 11.18
CA GLU A 31 9.84 -11.01 10.90
C GLU A 31 9.13 -11.28 9.59
N HIS A 32 7.80 -11.29 9.60
CA HIS A 32 7.04 -11.52 8.38
C HIS A 32 7.13 -10.31 7.44
N PRO A 33 7.16 -10.55 6.11
CA PRO A 33 7.01 -9.46 5.16
C PRO A 33 5.64 -8.81 5.33
N ARG A 34 5.59 -7.50 5.08
CA ARG A 34 4.36 -6.70 5.16
C ARG A 34 4.30 -5.68 4.04
N ALA A 35 3.11 -5.34 3.60
CA ALA A 35 2.90 -4.30 2.60
C ALA A 35 1.66 -3.46 2.90
N LYS A 36 1.71 -2.18 2.53
CA LYS A 36 0.57 -1.26 2.57
C LYS A 36 0.62 -0.31 1.38
N TYR A 37 -0.54 0.14 0.92
CA TYR A 37 -0.67 1.16 -0.12
C TYR A 37 -1.42 2.36 0.43
N GLU A 38 -0.88 3.55 0.20
CA GLU A 38 -1.47 4.83 0.62
C GLU A 38 -1.75 5.67 -0.62
N CYS A 39 -3.02 5.92 -0.92
CA CYS A 39 -3.39 6.74 -2.05
C CYS A 39 -3.34 8.22 -1.67
N LEU A 40 -2.61 9.03 -2.43
CA LEU A 40 -2.55 10.48 -2.24
C LEU A 40 -3.76 11.20 -2.83
N LEU A 41 -4.52 10.54 -3.71
CA LEU A 41 -5.73 11.13 -4.34
C LEU A 41 -6.96 11.01 -3.45
N CYS A 42 -7.30 9.80 -2.99
CA CYS A 42 -8.48 9.55 -2.15
C CYS A 42 -8.16 9.42 -0.65
N ARG A 43 -6.87 9.42 -0.27
CA ARG A 43 -6.39 9.31 1.13
C ARG A 43 -6.70 7.98 1.80
N THR A 44 -7.17 6.98 1.05
CA THR A 44 -7.37 5.61 1.54
C THR A 44 -6.02 4.93 1.78
N VAL A 45 -5.99 4.11 2.82
CA VAL A 45 -4.93 3.15 3.09
C VAL A 45 -5.47 1.75 2.87
N GLU A 46 -4.77 0.94 2.07
CA GLU A 46 -5.07 -0.48 1.88
C GLU A 46 -3.96 -1.34 2.47
N GLY A 47 -4.36 -2.36 3.23
CA GLY A 47 -3.47 -3.13 4.11
C GLY A 47 -3.45 -2.59 5.55
N PRO A 48 -2.43 -2.93 6.37
CA PRO A 48 -1.27 -3.74 6.01
C PRO A 48 -1.63 -5.22 5.79
N VAL A 49 -1.07 -5.82 4.74
CA VAL A 49 -1.06 -7.28 4.57
C VAL A 49 0.23 -7.85 5.15
N VAL A 50 0.18 -9.06 5.71
CA VAL A 50 1.32 -9.74 6.33
C VAL A 50 1.48 -11.14 5.75
N GLY A 51 2.73 -11.57 5.53
CA GLY A 51 3.07 -12.88 4.99
C GLY A 51 3.45 -12.85 3.51
N ALA A 52 4.40 -13.69 3.11
CA ALA A 52 5.06 -13.60 1.81
C ALA A 52 4.09 -13.73 0.63
N THR A 53 3.19 -14.72 0.69
CA THR A 53 2.17 -14.96 -0.34
C THR A 53 1.20 -13.78 -0.45
N ALA A 54 0.69 -13.27 0.68
CA ALA A 54 -0.24 -12.14 0.70
C ALA A 54 0.42 -10.85 0.19
N VAL A 55 1.65 -10.57 0.60
CA VAL A 55 2.43 -9.42 0.12
C VAL A 55 2.69 -9.50 -1.37
N THR A 56 2.99 -10.69 -1.90
CA THR A 56 3.22 -10.91 -3.34
C THR A 56 1.94 -10.62 -4.12
N ALA A 57 0.81 -11.22 -3.72
CA ALA A 57 -0.48 -11.00 -4.35
C ALA A 57 -0.92 -9.53 -4.28
N PHE A 58 -0.73 -8.88 -3.12
CA PHE A 58 -1.06 -7.46 -2.92
C PHE A 58 -0.24 -6.56 -3.85
N ASN A 59 1.09 -6.75 -3.93
CA ASN A 59 1.96 -5.95 -4.80
C ASN A 59 1.59 -6.11 -6.29
N GLN A 60 1.24 -7.32 -6.71
CA GLN A 60 0.81 -7.59 -8.08
C GLN A 60 -0.52 -6.93 -8.46
N THR A 61 -1.44 -6.81 -7.50
CA THR A 61 -2.84 -6.44 -7.80
C THR A 61 -3.17 -5.00 -7.46
N ILE A 62 -2.59 -4.42 -6.41
CA ILE A 62 -3.02 -3.13 -5.85
C ILE A 62 -2.98 -1.97 -6.85
N ARG A 63 -1.99 -1.97 -7.76
CA ARG A 63 -1.85 -0.93 -8.79
C ARG A 63 -2.92 -0.99 -9.87
N ILE A 64 -3.62 -2.13 -9.99
CA ILE A 64 -4.69 -2.38 -10.95
C ILE A 64 -6.05 -2.23 -10.26
N THR A 65 -6.19 -2.77 -9.05
CA THR A 65 -7.47 -2.82 -8.34
C THR A 65 -7.82 -1.49 -7.68
N HIS A 66 -6.85 -0.77 -7.10
CA HIS A 66 -7.12 0.50 -6.45
C HIS A 66 -7.73 1.53 -7.42
N PRO A 67 -7.18 1.78 -8.63
CA PRO A 67 -7.77 2.73 -9.57
C PRO A 67 -9.26 2.49 -9.87
N ALA A 68 -9.72 1.24 -9.90
CA ALA A 68 -11.12 0.91 -10.17
C ALA A 68 -12.08 1.35 -9.04
N SER A 69 -11.58 1.48 -7.81
CA SER A 69 -12.33 1.91 -6.63
C SER A 69 -11.91 3.30 -6.11
N CYS A 70 -10.95 3.94 -6.79
CA CYS A 70 -10.42 5.24 -6.42
C CYS A 70 -11.41 6.35 -6.77
N HIS A 71 -12.36 6.59 -5.87
CA HIS A 71 -13.25 7.73 -5.98
C HIS A 71 -12.51 8.98 -5.50
N GLN A 72 -11.92 9.71 -6.46
CA GLN A 72 -11.38 11.05 -6.20
C GLN A 72 -12.47 11.89 -5.50
N GLY A 73 -12.26 12.22 -4.23
CA GLY A 73 -13.19 13.06 -3.46
C GLY A 73 -14.06 12.38 -2.40
N ARG A 74 -13.93 11.08 -2.12
CA ARG A 74 -14.57 10.46 -0.95
C ARG A 74 -13.54 10.13 0.14
N ALA A 75 -13.03 11.18 0.78
CA ALA A 75 -12.28 11.03 2.02
C ALA A 75 -13.24 10.58 3.14
N THR A 76 -13.53 9.29 3.24
CA THR A 76 -14.04 8.72 4.50
C THR A 76 -12.86 8.63 5.44
N GLN A 77 -12.74 9.63 6.32
CA GLN A 77 -11.78 9.66 7.41
C GLN A 77 -12.05 8.49 8.35
N GLN A 78 -11.29 7.40 8.19
CA GLN A 78 -11.08 6.44 9.26
C GLN A 78 -9.58 6.24 9.36
N GLY A 79 -8.93 7.22 10.00
CA GLY A 79 -7.57 7.04 10.49
C GLY A 79 -7.53 5.80 11.37
N ALA A 80 -6.48 5.00 11.21
CA ALA A 80 -6.21 3.85 12.05
C ALA A 80 -6.18 4.30 13.53
N GLN A 81 -7.25 4.02 14.27
CA GLN A 81 -7.22 4.08 15.72
C GLN A 81 -6.51 2.81 16.18
N ALA A 82 -5.29 2.98 16.70
CA ALA A 82 -4.61 1.96 17.48
C ALA A 82 -5.30 1.85 18.85
N ALA A 83 -5.59 0.62 19.27
CA ALA A 83 -5.97 0.25 20.62
C ALA A 83 -4.72 -0.18 21.41
#